data_AF-A0A852SJM8-F1
#
_entry.id   AF-A0A852SJM8-F1
#
_cell.length_a   1.000
_cell.length_b   1.000
_cell.length_c   1.000
_cell.angle_alpha   90.00
_cell.angle_beta   90.00
_cell.angle_gamma   90.00
#
_symmetry.space_group_name_H-M   'P 1'
#
loop_
_entity.id
_entity.type
_entity.pdbx_description
1 polymer ?
#
loop_
_entity_poly.entity_id
_entity_poly.type
_entity_poly.pdbx_seq_one_letter_code
_entity_poly.pdbx_strand_id
1 'polypeptide(L)'
;MRSGPDGSAGDVVPARQGDAHPHLVDAGGAGHMAPAPEGVAHPHPIEAGGAGGVLSAGEGDAHPHLVSGGGTLRVVIAPDSFKGSASAVAVASALAAGWRSVRPGDDLVLRPMADGGEGTLDALAIAHPTAQRMPVTVLGPADAPVAAHWLLVTASDGTRTGIVELAGTSGIELLTTLRPLDAHTRGFGEAIAAALDAGVDRLVLAIGGSASTDGGSGLLTALGARLTDAAGTPIPAGARGLASLSRADLSGLRPLPPGGAVVLTDVTSPLLGPAGAVAVFGPQKGLTPAASPAVEASLARYAALLAPALLAPALTAAHSRQSVAVAAESRQTVAVDAESRQSATDRRDSAAGTHAGAADVPGSGAAGGAGFGLLVWGATLEPGAAAVARELGLADAIAGADVVITGEGRFDGQSEAGKVPTHVRDLAAAAGARPALVAGLIDAEPAGFAASAALVDPELAGSPAASLADPLRWLTEAGARLARTLAP
;
A
#
# COMPACT_ATOMS: atom_id res chain seq x y z
N MET A 1 32.46 58.48 -42.04
CA MET A 1 31.09 58.70 -42.55
C MET A 1 30.16 58.07 -41.51
N ARG A 2 29.58 58.82 -40.56
CA ARG A 2 28.24 59.49 -40.61
C ARG A 2 27.18 58.49 -41.13
N SER A 3 26.04 58.18 -40.50
CA SER A 3 25.23 58.75 -39.40
C SER A 3 23.95 57.85 -39.31
N GLY A 4 23.28 57.73 -38.15
CA GLY A 4 21.87 57.25 -38.06
C GLY A 4 20.88 58.27 -38.66
N PRO A 5 19.54 58.27 -38.40
CA PRO A 5 18.77 57.59 -37.33
C PRO A 5 17.29 57.16 -37.68
N ASP A 6 16.55 56.69 -36.64
CA ASP A 6 15.13 56.89 -36.26
C ASP A 6 13.87 56.69 -37.17
N GLY A 7 12.79 56.18 -36.51
CA GLY A 7 11.37 56.44 -36.79
C GLY A 7 10.47 55.18 -36.72
N SER A 8 9.85 54.76 -35.60
CA SER A 8 8.66 55.28 -34.86
C SER A 8 7.27 54.95 -35.45
N ALA A 9 6.47 54.26 -34.62
CA ALA A 9 5.01 54.34 -34.41
C ALA A 9 4.01 54.03 -35.56
N GLY A 10 3.03 53.17 -35.25
CA GLY A 10 1.85 52.93 -36.08
C GLY A 10 0.87 51.93 -35.44
N ASP A 11 0.17 52.39 -34.40
CA ASP A 11 -0.98 51.73 -33.77
C ASP A 11 -2.21 51.95 -34.65
N VAL A 12 -2.84 50.90 -35.19
CA VAL A 12 -4.18 50.99 -35.85
C VAL A 12 -4.96 49.68 -35.66
N VAL A 13 -5.95 49.73 -34.77
CA VAL A 13 -7.19 48.94 -34.82
C VAL A 13 -8.24 49.82 -35.51
N PRO A 14 -9.10 49.29 -36.41
CA PRO A 14 -10.53 49.23 -36.06
C PRO A 14 -11.36 48.07 -36.66
N ALA A 15 -12.44 47.76 -35.91
CA ALA A 15 -13.81 47.33 -36.27
C ALA A 15 -14.03 46.08 -37.16
N ARG A 16 -14.70 45.01 -36.71
CA ARG A 16 -16.15 44.85 -36.39
C ARG A 16 -17.13 45.23 -37.51
N GLN A 17 -17.69 44.19 -38.13
CA GLN A 17 -19.03 44.07 -38.70
C GLN A 17 -19.39 42.57 -38.60
N GLY A 18 -20.49 42.09 -38.02
CA GLY A 18 -21.79 42.71 -37.75
C GLY A 18 -22.86 41.97 -38.54
N ASP A 19 -23.48 40.98 -37.89
CA ASP A 19 -24.83 40.39 -38.05
C ASP A 19 -25.37 39.94 -39.43
N ALA A 20 -25.89 38.70 -39.47
CA ALA A 20 -27.32 38.45 -39.67
C ALA A 20 -27.68 36.94 -39.56
N HIS A 21 -28.62 36.63 -38.66
CA HIS A 21 -29.50 35.46 -38.71
C HIS A 21 -30.41 35.49 -39.95
N PRO A 22 -31.06 34.37 -40.31
CA PRO A 22 -32.48 34.27 -40.00
C PRO A 22 -32.98 32.90 -39.51
N HIS A 23 -34.24 32.95 -39.11
CA HIS A 23 -35.08 32.07 -38.29
C HIS A 23 -35.64 30.79 -38.96
N LEU A 24 -35.84 29.77 -38.12
CA LEU A 24 -37.00 28.88 -37.92
C LEU A 24 -37.87 28.42 -39.11
N VAL A 25 -38.06 27.09 -39.19
CA VAL A 25 -39.40 26.48 -39.31
C VAL A 25 -39.48 25.20 -38.49
N ASP A 26 -40.64 25.07 -37.84
CA ASP A 26 -41.15 24.07 -36.92
C ASP A 26 -41.79 22.88 -37.67
N ALA A 27 -41.72 21.68 -37.09
CA ALA A 27 -42.66 20.59 -37.32
C ALA A 27 -42.61 19.61 -36.13
N GLY A 28 -43.54 19.77 -35.20
CA GLY A 28 -43.80 18.83 -34.11
C GLY A 28 -44.40 17.49 -34.54
N GLY A 29 -44.48 16.56 -33.59
CA GLY A 29 -45.23 15.32 -33.74
C GLY A 29 -44.94 14.29 -32.64
N ALA A 30 -45.90 14.15 -31.73
CA ALA A 30 -46.04 13.14 -30.68
C ALA A 30 -45.54 11.73 -31.09
N GLY A 31 -44.89 10.95 -30.24
CA GLY A 31 -45.40 10.42 -28.98
C GLY A 31 -45.88 8.99 -29.22
N HIS A 32 -45.15 7.98 -28.70
CA HIS A 32 -45.72 6.71 -28.29
C HIS A 32 -44.74 5.96 -27.38
N MET A 33 -45.12 5.93 -26.11
CA MET A 33 -44.68 5.00 -25.09
C MET A 33 -45.47 3.70 -25.31
N ALA A 34 -44.80 2.55 -25.33
CA ALA A 34 -45.44 1.24 -25.41
C ALA A 34 -44.70 0.26 -24.48
N PRO A 35 -45.41 -0.73 -23.89
CA PRO A 35 -45.39 -0.90 -22.46
C PRO A 35 -44.78 -2.22 -21.97
N ALA A 36 -44.61 -2.30 -20.65
CA ALA A 36 -44.33 -3.51 -19.89
C ALA A 36 -45.47 -4.55 -20.02
N PRO A 37 -45.19 -5.86 -19.85
CA PRO A 37 -46.22 -6.83 -19.52
C PRO A 37 -46.21 -7.11 -18.00
N GLU A 38 -47.32 -6.78 -17.34
CA GLU A 38 -47.77 -7.50 -16.14
C GLU A 38 -48.56 -8.74 -16.57
N GLY A 39 -48.37 -9.85 -15.87
CA GLY A 39 -49.10 -11.11 -16.09
C GLY A 39 -48.89 -12.06 -14.91
N VAL A 40 -49.72 -11.87 -13.89
CA VAL A 40 -49.86 -12.69 -12.68
C VAL A 40 -50.36 -14.11 -13.01
N ALA A 41 -49.81 -15.16 -12.38
CA ALA A 41 -50.55 -16.22 -11.66
C ALA A 41 -49.66 -17.41 -11.27
N HIS A 42 -49.47 -17.63 -9.96
CA HIS A 42 -49.35 -18.97 -9.38
C HIS A 42 -50.78 -19.47 -9.07
N PRO A 43 -51.04 -20.79 -9.11
CA PRO A 43 -51.11 -21.51 -7.83
C PRO A 43 -50.59 -22.97 -7.86
N HIS A 44 -49.87 -23.30 -6.79
CA HIS A 44 -49.95 -24.50 -5.92
C HIS A 44 -49.73 -25.95 -6.43
N PRO A 45 -49.28 -26.84 -5.51
CA PRO A 45 -48.55 -28.07 -5.79
C PRO A 45 -49.47 -29.30 -5.83
N ILE A 46 -48.98 -30.40 -6.42
CA ILE A 46 -49.58 -31.72 -6.24
C ILE A 46 -48.55 -32.66 -5.60
N GLU A 47 -49.06 -33.31 -4.56
CA GLU A 47 -48.44 -34.22 -3.62
C GLU A 47 -48.09 -35.60 -4.20
N ALA A 48 -47.42 -36.34 -3.33
CA ALA A 48 -46.99 -37.73 -3.37
C ALA A 48 -48.06 -38.78 -3.72
N GLY A 49 -47.55 -39.89 -4.25
CA GLY A 49 -48.13 -41.23 -4.29
C GLY A 49 -47.24 -42.08 -5.20
N GLY A 50 -46.58 -43.16 -4.79
CA GLY A 50 -46.96 -44.16 -3.81
C GLY A 50 -47.32 -45.46 -4.55
N ALA A 51 -46.62 -46.56 -4.20
CA ALA A 51 -46.73 -47.93 -4.71
C ALA A 51 -46.00 -48.21 -6.04
N GLY A 52 -45.27 -49.31 -6.22
CA GLY A 52 -45.05 -50.50 -5.40
C GLY A 52 -44.46 -51.57 -6.32
N GLY A 53 -43.43 -52.27 -5.88
CA GLY A 53 -42.76 -53.27 -6.71
C GLY A 53 -41.70 -54.04 -5.92
N VAL A 54 -42.16 -55.04 -5.17
CA VAL A 54 -41.34 -56.05 -4.51
C VAL A 54 -40.81 -57.02 -5.56
N LEU A 55 -39.48 -57.17 -5.67
CA LEU A 55 -38.84 -58.38 -6.21
C LEU A 55 -37.52 -58.68 -5.48
N SER A 56 -37.61 -59.68 -4.60
CA SER A 56 -36.66 -60.78 -4.32
C SER A 56 -35.17 -60.63 -4.66
N ALA A 57 -34.37 -60.74 -3.60
CA ALA A 57 -33.10 -61.49 -3.42
C ALA A 57 -32.22 -61.81 -4.65
N GLY A 58 -30.99 -61.27 -4.60
CA GLY A 58 -29.81 -61.76 -5.31
C GLY A 58 -28.58 -61.53 -4.44
N GLU A 59 -27.82 -62.60 -4.19
CA GLU A 59 -26.54 -62.63 -3.50
C GLU A 59 -25.45 -61.84 -4.24
N GLY A 60 -24.54 -61.23 -3.48
CA GLY A 60 -23.20 -60.89 -3.93
C GLY A 60 -23.05 -59.55 -4.66
N ASP A 61 -22.67 -58.51 -3.94
CA ASP A 61 -21.46 -57.78 -4.32
C ASP A 61 -20.94 -56.97 -3.14
N ALA A 62 -19.64 -57.12 -2.90
CA ALA A 62 -18.91 -56.28 -1.97
C ALA A 62 -19.03 -54.83 -2.46
N HIS A 63 -19.79 -54.03 -1.71
CA HIS A 63 -19.70 -52.58 -1.83
C HIS A 63 -18.22 -52.19 -1.71
N PRO A 64 -17.61 -51.54 -2.71
CA PRO A 64 -16.39 -50.82 -2.42
C PRO A 64 -16.77 -49.81 -1.35
N HIS A 65 -16.17 -49.99 -0.17
CA HIS A 65 -16.15 -48.97 0.85
C HIS A 65 -15.83 -47.65 0.13
N LEU A 66 -16.82 -46.75 0.06
CA LEU A 66 -16.59 -45.36 -0.24
C LEU A 66 -15.49 -44.94 0.72
N VAL A 67 -14.30 -44.72 0.17
CA VAL A 67 -13.14 -44.23 0.90
C VAL A 67 -13.64 -42.98 1.63
N SER A 68 -13.70 -43.09 2.95
CA SER A 68 -14.02 -42.01 3.87
C SER A 68 -13.17 -40.81 3.47
N GLY A 69 -13.85 -39.74 3.05
CA GLY A 69 -13.23 -38.52 2.56
C GLY A 69 -12.16 -38.05 3.54
N GLY A 70 -10.94 -37.83 3.03
CA GLY A 70 -9.92 -37.09 3.75
C GLY A 70 -10.54 -35.77 4.22
N GLY A 71 -10.43 -35.49 5.51
CA GLY A 71 -11.15 -34.39 6.16
C GLY A 71 -11.04 -33.06 5.42
N THR A 72 -12.05 -32.22 5.58
CA THR A 72 -12.02 -30.82 5.13
C THR A 72 -10.80 -30.13 5.72
N LEU A 73 -9.94 -29.59 4.86
CA LEU A 73 -8.79 -28.80 5.28
C LEU A 73 -9.20 -27.33 5.41
N ARG A 74 -8.61 -26.63 6.38
CA ARG A 74 -8.59 -25.17 6.44
C ARG A 74 -7.28 -24.65 5.87
N VAL A 75 -7.36 -23.86 4.81
CA VAL A 75 -6.21 -23.40 4.03
C VAL A 75 -6.18 -21.88 4.03
N VAL A 76 -5.08 -21.31 4.52
CA VAL A 76 -4.82 -19.87 4.44
C VAL A 76 -3.95 -19.59 3.23
N ILE A 77 -4.36 -18.64 2.38
CA ILE A 77 -3.63 -18.26 1.17
C ILE A 77 -3.16 -16.81 1.34
N ALA A 78 -1.89 -16.65 1.66
CA ALA A 78 -1.23 -15.38 1.97
C ALA A 78 0.02 -15.11 1.11
N PRO A 79 -0.13 -14.96 -0.22
CA PRO A 79 0.96 -14.63 -1.12
C PRO A 79 1.23 -13.11 -1.16
N ASP A 80 2.45 -12.74 -1.53
CA ASP A 80 2.80 -11.42 -2.04
C ASP A 80 2.40 -11.28 -3.52
N SER A 81 2.52 -10.06 -4.04
CA SER A 81 2.46 -9.76 -5.46
C SER A 81 3.58 -10.44 -6.25
N PHE A 82 3.29 -10.69 -7.52
CA PHE A 82 4.29 -11.10 -8.49
C PHE A 82 4.66 -9.82 -9.25
N LYS A 83 5.67 -9.09 -8.76
CA LYS A 83 6.04 -7.74 -9.22
C LYS A 83 6.13 -7.68 -10.75
N GLY A 84 5.40 -6.73 -11.35
CA GLY A 84 5.31 -6.55 -12.81
C GLY A 84 4.43 -7.57 -13.55
N SER A 85 3.67 -8.41 -12.83
CA SER A 85 2.86 -9.49 -13.42
C SER A 85 1.45 -9.60 -12.82
N ALA A 86 1.31 -9.77 -11.51
CA ALA A 86 0.01 -9.94 -10.86
C ALA A 86 0.01 -9.37 -9.43
N SER A 87 -1.10 -8.73 -9.03
CA SER A 87 -1.29 -8.23 -7.66
C SER A 87 -1.46 -9.37 -6.64
N ALA A 88 -1.14 -9.13 -5.37
CA ALA A 88 -1.28 -10.14 -4.31
C ALA A 88 -2.71 -10.72 -4.24
N VAL A 89 -3.73 -9.89 -4.44
CA VAL A 89 -5.15 -10.29 -4.48
C VAL A 89 -5.44 -11.22 -5.66
N ALA A 90 -4.92 -10.90 -6.85
CA ALA A 90 -5.09 -11.72 -8.03
C ALA A 90 -4.36 -13.07 -7.89
N VAL A 91 -3.15 -13.05 -7.32
CA VAL A 91 -2.37 -14.26 -6.99
C VAL A 91 -3.14 -15.16 -6.03
N ALA A 92 -3.61 -14.61 -4.90
CA ALA A 92 -4.38 -15.35 -3.91
C ALA A 92 -5.66 -15.97 -4.52
N SER A 93 -6.36 -15.20 -5.35
CA SER A 93 -7.58 -15.65 -6.02
C SER A 93 -7.33 -16.77 -7.02
N ALA A 94 -6.28 -16.67 -7.83
CA ALA A 94 -5.89 -17.71 -8.79
C ALA A 94 -5.49 -19.01 -8.09
N LEU A 95 -4.64 -18.92 -7.05
CA LEU A 95 -4.27 -20.08 -6.23
C LEU A 95 -5.50 -20.75 -5.60
N ALA A 96 -6.43 -19.96 -5.07
CA ALA A 96 -7.66 -20.47 -4.49
C ALA A 96 -8.57 -21.15 -5.53
N ALA A 97 -8.69 -20.59 -6.72
CA ALA A 97 -9.43 -21.21 -7.82
C ALA A 97 -8.82 -22.56 -8.21
N GLY A 98 -7.50 -22.62 -8.32
CA GLY A 98 -6.74 -23.84 -8.53
C GLY A 98 -7.01 -24.89 -7.46
N TRP A 99 -6.88 -24.51 -6.19
CA TRP A 99 -7.13 -25.40 -5.06
C TRP A 99 -8.56 -25.97 -5.09
N ARG A 100 -9.57 -25.11 -5.25
CA ARG A 100 -10.99 -25.52 -5.30
C ARG A 100 -11.31 -26.47 -6.46
N SER A 101 -10.59 -26.38 -7.58
CA SER A 101 -10.79 -27.29 -8.72
C SER A 101 -10.47 -28.75 -8.38
N VAL A 102 -9.63 -28.98 -7.37
CA VAL A 102 -9.23 -30.32 -6.90
C VAL A 102 -9.92 -30.66 -5.58
N ARG A 103 -10.02 -29.70 -4.66
CA ARG A 103 -10.58 -29.87 -3.31
C ARG A 103 -11.68 -28.83 -3.04
N PRO A 104 -12.88 -29.01 -3.64
CA PRO A 104 -13.97 -28.02 -3.54
C PRO A 104 -14.61 -27.91 -2.14
N GLY A 105 -14.39 -28.90 -1.27
CA GLY A 105 -14.96 -28.95 0.08
C GLY A 105 -14.05 -28.39 1.18
N ASP A 106 -12.87 -27.87 0.85
CA ASP A 106 -11.95 -27.25 1.80
C ASP A 106 -12.36 -25.79 2.11
N ASP A 107 -12.08 -25.35 3.34
CA ASP A 107 -12.27 -23.97 3.78
C ASP A 107 -11.06 -23.12 3.39
N LEU A 108 -11.25 -22.10 2.54
CA LEU A 108 -10.17 -21.24 2.06
C LEU A 108 -10.31 -19.82 2.60
N VAL A 109 -9.28 -19.35 3.29
CA VAL A 109 -9.17 -18.00 3.83
C VAL A 109 -8.08 -17.24 3.08
N LEU A 110 -8.45 -16.16 2.38
CA LEU A 110 -7.48 -15.34 1.64
C LEU A 110 -6.94 -14.21 2.53
N ARG A 111 -5.62 -14.08 2.59
CA ARG A 111 -4.89 -13.02 3.30
C ARG A 111 -3.74 -12.48 2.43
N PRO A 112 -4.04 -11.90 1.26
CA PRO A 112 -3.01 -11.40 0.34
C PRO A 112 -2.12 -10.36 1.02
N MET A 113 -0.81 -10.56 0.97
CA MET A 113 0.22 -9.82 1.70
C MET A 113 0.72 -8.62 0.89
N ALA A 114 -0.16 -7.70 0.57
CA ALA A 114 0.21 -6.50 -0.20
C ALA A 114 1.24 -5.64 0.56
N ASP A 115 2.32 -5.25 -0.12
CA ASP A 115 3.51 -4.60 0.44
C ASP A 115 3.37 -3.07 0.67
N GLY A 116 2.13 -2.57 0.64
CA GLY A 116 1.81 -1.14 0.73
C GLY A 116 1.62 -0.46 -0.63
N GLY A 117 1.85 -1.18 -1.74
CA GLY A 117 1.54 -0.73 -3.10
C GLY A 117 0.07 -0.84 -3.48
N GLU A 118 -0.19 -0.83 -4.79
CA GLU A 118 -1.54 -0.98 -5.33
C GLU A 118 -2.20 -2.31 -4.93
N GLY A 119 -3.48 -2.24 -4.57
CA GLY A 119 -4.26 -3.38 -4.12
C GLY A 119 -4.10 -3.70 -2.64
N THR A 120 -3.40 -2.86 -1.88
CA THR A 120 -3.29 -2.98 -0.42
C THR A 120 -4.63 -2.72 0.25
N LEU A 121 -5.42 -1.74 -0.23
CA LEU A 121 -6.79 -1.57 0.27
C LEU A 121 -7.65 -2.80 -0.03
N ASP A 122 -7.56 -3.38 -1.21
CA ASP A 122 -8.34 -4.57 -1.53
C ASP A 122 -7.97 -5.76 -0.63
N ALA A 123 -6.68 -5.95 -0.37
CA ALA A 123 -6.18 -6.96 0.56
C ALA A 123 -6.71 -6.76 1.98
N LEU A 124 -6.66 -5.52 2.49
CA LEU A 124 -7.15 -5.20 3.83
C LEU A 124 -8.69 -5.28 3.91
N ALA A 125 -9.41 -4.94 2.84
CA ALA A 125 -10.86 -5.09 2.79
C ALA A 125 -11.29 -6.56 2.83
N ILE A 126 -10.54 -7.46 2.17
CA ILE A 126 -10.76 -8.92 2.28
C ILE A 126 -10.52 -9.39 3.71
N ALA A 127 -9.48 -8.84 4.36
CA ALA A 127 -9.09 -9.22 5.71
C ALA A 127 -10.05 -8.75 6.80
N HIS A 128 -10.77 -7.64 6.57
CA HIS A 128 -11.62 -6.97 7.55
C HIS A 128 -13.07 -6.96 7.10
N PRO A 129 -13.92 -7.87 7.59
CA PRO A 129 -15.34 -7.93 7.20
C PRO A 129 -16.13 -6.65 7.50
N THR A 130 -15.66 -5.81 8.42
CA THR A 130 -16.28 -4.52 8.77
C THR A 130 -15.75 -3.35 7.94
N ALA A 131 -14.83 -3.60 7.00
CA ALA A 131 -14.26 -2.55 6.16
C ALA A 131 -15.32 -1.90 5.27
N GLN A 132 -15.40 -0.59 5.32
CA GLN A 132 -16.24 0.23 4.47
C GLN A 132 -15.36 1.07 3.54
N ARG A 133 -15.64 1.03 2.24
CA ARG A 133 -14.97 1.91 1.27
C ARG A 133 -15.59 3.30 1.33
N MET A 134 -14.77 4.26 1.73
CA MET A 134 -15.15 5.66 1.86
C MET A 134 -14.68 6.42 0.62
N PRO A 135 -15.59 6.81 -0.29
CA PRO A 135 -15.20 7.48 -1.52
C PRO A 135 -14.63 8.88 -1.24
N VAL A 136 -13.64 9.29 -2.03
CA VAL A 136 -13.06 10.62 -1.98
C VAL A 136 -12.58 11.02 -3.38
N THR A 137 -12.80 12.28 -3.76
CA THR A 137 -12.18 12.83 -4.97
C THR A 137 -11.00 13.69 -4.54
N VAL A 138 -9.82 13.39 -5.07
CA VAL A 138 -8.57 14.05 -4.70
C VAL A 138 -7.87 14.62 -5.92
N LEU A 139 -6.93 15.54 -5.71
CA LEU A 139 -6.04 16.02 -6.74
C LEU A 139 -4.97 14.96 -7.03
N GLY A 140 -5.08 14.30 -8.18
CA GLY A 140 -4.15 13.27 -8.62
C GLY A 140 -2.72 13.79 -8.85
N PRO A 141 -1.77 12.90 -9.16
CA PRO A 141 -0.36 13.25 -9.22
C PRO A 141 -0.01 14.22 -10.35
N ALA A 142 -0.91 14.47 -11.31
CA ALA A 142 -0.72 15.42 -12.40
C ALA A 142 -1.84 16.48 -12.45
N ASP A 143 -2.34 16.90 -11.29
CA ASP A 143 -3.39 17.93 -11.13
C ASP A 143 -4.78 17.56 -11.68
N ALA A 144 -4.93 16.37 -12.27
CA ALA A 144 -6.23 15.85 -12.68
C ALA A 144 -7.00 15.28 -11.47
N PRO A 145 -8.32 15.50 -11.34
CA PRO A 145 -9.12 14.85 -10.32
C PRO A 145 -9.08 13.33 -10.44
N VAL A 146 -8.88 12.64 -9.32
CA VAL A 146 -8.89 11.18 -9.21
C VAL A 146 -10.01 10.77 -8.27
N ALA A 147 -10.91 9.91 -8.74
CA ALA A 147 -11.88 9.24 -7.90
C ALA A 147 -11.16 8.10 -7.16
N ALA A 148 -10.96 8.27 -5.86
CA ALA A 148 -10.29 7.34 -4.98
C ALA A 148 -11.22 6.90 -3.84
N HIS A 149 -10.70 6.07 -2.96
CA HIS A 149 -11.36 5.73 -1.71
C HIS A 149 -10.31 5.37 -0.65
N TRP A 150 -10.72 5.42 0.61
CA TRP A 150 -9.97 4.89 1.74
C TRP A 150 -10.86 3.87 2.47
N LEU A 151 -10.31 3.08 3.39
CA LEU A 151 -11.11 2.14 4.18
C LEU A 151 -11.35 2.65 5.59
N LEU A 152 -12.59 2.59 6.03
CA LEU A 152 -12.96 2.68 7.43
C LEU A 152 -13.17 1.26 7.98
N VAL A 153 -12.33 0.83 8.91
CA VAL A 153 -12.50 -0.43 9.64
C VAL A 153 -12.92 -0.10 11.06
N THR A 154 -14.00 -0.72 11.53
CA THR A 154 -14.44 -0.59 12.94
C THR A 154 -14.23 -1.93 13.64
N ALA A 155 -13.38 -1.92 14.67
CA ALA A 155 -13.12 -3.07 15.51
C ALA A 155 -14.31 -3.37 16.45
N SER A 156 -14.32 -4.55 17.07
CA SER A 156 -15.37 -4.98 17.99
C SER A 156 -15.49 -4.13 19.25
N ASP A 157 -14.38 -3.49 19.68
CA ASP A 157 -14.34 -2.56 20.79
C ASP A 157 -14.76 -1.12 20.42
N GLY A 158 -15.13 -0.90 19.16
CA GLY A 158 -15.55 0.39 18.63
C GLY A 158 -14.42 1.24 18.04
N THR A 159 -13.16 0.80 18.13
CA THR A 159 -12.02 1.54 17.56
C THR A 159 -12.16 1.68 16.05
N ARG A 160 -12.02 2.91 15.54
CA ARG A 160 -12.17 3.26 14.12
C ARG A 160 -10.79 3.48 13.50
N THR A 161 -10.41 2.62 12.55
CA THR A 161 -9.14 2.74 11.81
C THR A 161 -9.40 3.23 10.40
N GLY A 162 -8.72 4.30 9.99
CA GLY A 162 -8.66 4.75 8.60
C GLY A 162 -7.46 4.14 7.90
N ILE A 163 -7.67 3.52 6.74
CA ILE A 163 -6.60 2.95 5.93
C ILE A 163 -6.54 3.69 4.60
N VAL A 164 -5.41 4.32 4.31
CA VAL A 164 -5.22 5.16 3.11
C VAL A 164 -4.05 4.64 2.30
N GLU A 165 -4.22 4.55 0.98
CA GLU A 165 -3.21 4.07 0.04
C GLU A 165 -2.78 5.18 -0.91
N LEU A 166 -1.46 5.33 -1.05
CA LEU A 166 -0.85 6.33 -1.91
C LEU A 166 -1.06 5.98 -3.39
N ALA A 167 -0.96 4.71 -3.78
CA ALA A 167 -1.11 4.29 -5.17
C ALA A 167 -2.43 4.78 -5.80
N GLY A 168 -3.57 4.58 -5.11
CA GLY A 168 -4.88 5.04 -5.57
C GLY A 168 -5.10 6.56 -5.61
N THR A 169 -4.17 7.37 -5.08
CA THR A 169 -4.34 8.84 -4.95
C THR A 169 -3.22 9.65 -5.60
N SER A 170 -2.01 9.11 -5.64
CA SER A 170 -0.77 9.75 -6.12
C SER A 170 0.19 8.71 -6.73
N GLY A 171 -0.35 7.59 -7.20
CA GLY A 171 0.40 6.48 -7.76
C GLY A 171 0.85 6.67 -9.20
N ILE A 172 1.87 5.90 -9.59
CA ILE A 172 2.48 5.94 -10.92
C ILE A 172 1.54 5.43 -12.01
N GLU A 173 0.65 4.48 -11.69
CA GLU A 173 -0.33 3.92 -12.63
C GLU A 173 -1.43 4.91 -13.03
N LEU A 174 -1.60 6.00 -12.27
CA LEU A 174 -2.49 7.10 -12.62
C LEU A 174 -1.93 7.99 -13.74
N LEU A 175 -0.67 7.77 -14.16
CA LEU A 175 -0.01 8.55 -15.20
C LEU A 175 0.08 7.78 -16.52
N THR A 176 -0.40 8.40 -17.60
CA THR A 176 -0.12 7.93 -18.96
C THR A 176 1.28 8.30 -19.43
N THR A 177 1.87 9.35 -18.85
CA THR A 177 3.23 9.82 -19.12
C THR A 177 3.88 10.23 -17.81
N LEU A 178 5.08 9.72 -17.56
CA LEU A 178 5.83 9.99 -16.33
C LEU A 178 6.15 11.49 -16.21
N ARG A 179 5.98 12.03 -14.99
CA ARG A 179 6.23 13.45 -14.66
C ARG A 179 7.22 13.58 -13.51
N PRO A 180 8.51 13.22 -13.69
CA PRO A 180 9.49 13.09 -12.60
C PRO A 180 9.70 14.35 -11.75
N LEU A 181 9.46 15.53 -12.31
CA LEU A 181 9.64 16.80 -11.62
C LEU A 181 8.35 17.40 -11.07
N ASP A 182 7.20 17.05 -11.64
CA ASP A 182 5.93 17.72 -11.36
C ASP A 182 4.93 16.82 -10.63
N ALA A 183 5.11 15.49 -10.70
CA ALA A 183 4.27 14.56 -9.98
C ALA A 183 4.35 14.81 -8.47
N HIS A 184 3.21 14.77 -7.78
CA HIS A 184 3.12 15.19 -6.38
C HIS A 184 2.19 14.31 -5.52
N THR A 185 2.35 14.41 -4.20
CA THR A 185 1.59 13.62 -3.19
C THR A 185 0.37 14.32 -2.59
N ARG A 186 -0.08 15.44 -3.17
CA ARG A 186 -1.20 16.22 -2.60
C ARG A 186 -2.46 15.40 -2.39
N GLY A 187 -2.88 14.61 -3.39
CA GLY A 187 -4.09 13.80 -3.28
C GLY A 187 -4.04 12.75 -2.17
N PHE A 188 -2.86 12.20 -1.90
CA PHE A 188 -2.66 11.31 -0.76
C PHE A 188 -2.90 12.03 0.57
N GLY A 189 -2.38 13.24 0.75
CA GLY A 189 -2.65 14.04 1.94
C GLY A 189 -4.12 14.48 2.06
N GLU A 190 -4.81 14.72 0.95
CA GLU A 190 -6.26 15.01 0.93
C GLU A 190 -7.09 13.79 1.38
N ALA A 191 -6.71 12.58 0.97
CA ALA A 191 -7.35 11.35 1.45
C ALA A 191 -7.10 11.10 2.95
N ILE A 192 -5.89 11.37 3.45
CA ILE A 192 -5.60 11.34 4.90
C ILE A 192 -6.47 12.36 5.64
N ALA A 193 -6.57 13.59 5.13
CA ALA A 193 -7.41 14.62 5.73
C ALA A 193 -8.89 14.19 5.77
N ALA A 194 -9.40 13.55 4.72
CA ALA A 194 -10.76 13.01 4.70
C ALA A 194 -10.98 11.90 5.75
N ALA A 195 -9.99 11.03 5.96
CA ALA A 195 -10.06 10.02 7.02
C ALA A 195 -10.03 10.64 8.42
N LEU A 196 -9.21 11.67 8.65
CA LEU A 196 -9.19 12.44 9.90
C LEU A 196 -10.53 13.16 10.16
N ASP A 197 -11.10 13.78 9.12
CA ASP A 197 -12.38 14.49 9.20
C ASP A 197 -13.55 13.52 9.49
N ALA A 198 -13.39 12.23 9.13
CA ALA A 198 -14.33 11.18 9.50
C ALA A 198 -14.19 10.72 10.97
N GLY A 199 -13.21 11.24 11.73
CA GLY A 199 -13.03 10.97 13.16
C GLY A 199 -12.47 9.58 13.46
N VAL A 200 -11.47 9.14 12.70
CA VAL A 200 -10.76 7.87 12.97
C VAL A 200 -9.86 8.00 14.21
N ASP A 201 -9.74 6.92 14.96
CA ASP A 201 -8.90 6.83 16.15
C ASP A 201 -7.45 6.48 15.82
N ARG A 202 -7.22 5.83 14.67
CA ARG A 202 -5.90 5.41 14.18
C ARG A 202 -5.85 5.46 12.66
N LEU A 203 -4.65 5.67 12.11
CA LEU A 203 -4.38 5.58 10.69
C LEU A 203 -3.38 4.46 10.34
N VAL A 204 -3.63 3.81 9.21
CA VAL A 204 -2.69 2.91 8.54
C VAL A 204 -2.48 3.45 7.12
N LEU A 205 -1.22 3.69 6.76
CA LEU A 205 -0.84 4.40 5.55
C LEU A 205 0.03 3.51 4.66
N ALA A 206 -0.49 3.09 3.53
CA ALA A 206 0.21 2.29 2.53
C ALA A 206 0.85 3.20 1.48
N ILE A 207 2.19 3.20 1.36
CA ILE A 207 2.92 4.20 0.56
C ILE A 207 3.67 3.63 -0.64
N GLY A 208 3.38 2.41 -1.09
CA GLY A 208 3.95 1.86 -2.32
C GLY A 208 3.38 2.51 -3.59
N GLY A 209 4.04 2.27 -4.72
CA GLY A 209 3.51 2.64 -6.04
C GLY A 209 3.51 4.13 -6.40
N SER A 210 4.23 4.99 -5.67
CA SER A 210 4.22 6.46 -5.90
C SER A 210 4.69 6.92 -7.29
N ALA A 211 4.07 7.99 -7.80
CA ALA A 211 4.53 8.70 -9.00
C ALA A 211 5.65 9.73 -8.76
N SER A 212 5.76 10.27 -7.54
CA SER A 212 6.53 11.50 -7.26
C SER A 212 7.88 11.25 -6.59
N THR A 213 8.74 12.28 -6.63
CA THR A 213 9.96 12.40 -5.79
C THR A 213 9.95 13.76 -5.09
N ASP A 214 8.80 14.12 -4.53
CA ASP A 214 8.52 15.45 -3.96
C ASP A 214 8.77 15.54 -2.44
N GLY A 215 9.35 14.50 -1.82
CA GLY A 215 9.66 14.49 -0.39
C GLY A 215 8.43 14.50 0.53
N GLY A 216 7.24 14.21 0.00
CA GLY A 216 5.99 14.42 0.73
C GLY A 216 5.64 15.90 0.93
N SER A 217 6.18 16.82 0.12
CA SER A 217 5.79 18.23 0.22
C SER A 217 4.31 18.44 -0.13
N GLY A 218 3.78 17.71 -1.12
CA GLY A 218 2.36 17.71 -1.47
C GLY A 218 1.47 17.23 -0.32
N LEU A 219 1.80 16.08 0.29
CA LEU A 219 1.02 15.54 1.41
C LEU A 219 1.05 16.46 2.62
N LEU A 220 2.21 17.02 2.99
CA LEU A 220 2.31 17.95 4.12
C LEU A 220 1.49 19.22 3.88
N THR A 221 1.50 19.73 2.65
CA THR A 221 0.69 20.90 2.26
C THR A 221 -0.80 20.62 2.43
N ALA A 222 -1.29 19.45 1.99
CA ALA A 222 -2.68 19.05 2.16
C ALA A 222 -3.06 18.85 3.65
N LEU A 223 -2.10 18.48 4.49
CA LEU A 223 -2.28 18.36 5.94
C LEU A 223 -2.14 19.69 6.68
N GLY A 224 -1.85 20.80 5.99
CA GLY A 224 -1.86 22.16 6.56
C GLY A 224 -0.49 22.83 6.72
N ALA A 225 0.59 22.21 6.24
CA ALA A 225 1.89 22.88 6.16
C ALA A 225 1.86 23.99 5.10
N ARG A 226 2.61 25.07 5.37
CA ARG A 226 2.85 26.15 4.41
C ARG A 226 4.32 26.16 4.00
N LEU A 227 4.57 25.73 2.77
CA LEU A 227 5.90 25.66 2.16
C LEU A 227 6.05 26.79 1.14
N THR A 228 6.97 27.72 1.35
CA THR A 228 7.09 28.93 0.52
C THR A 228 8.50 29.25 0.07
N ASP A 229 8.58 29.98 -1.04
CA ASP A 229 9.81 30.60 -1.50
C ASP A 229 10.23 31.81 -0.64
N ALA A 230 11.32 32.49 -1.06
CA ALA A 230 11.85 33.65 -0.36
C ALA A 230 10.92 34.87 -0.37
N ALA A 231 10.00 34.95 -1.35
CA ALA A 231 8.99 35.99 -1.45
C ALA A 231 7.74 35.68 -0.60
N GLY A 232 7.65 34.49 -0.02
CA GLY A 232 6.50 34.04 0.76
C GLY A 232 5.36 33.45 -0.09
N THR A 233 5.63 33.16 -1.37
CA THR A 233 4.67 32.51 -2.28
C THR A 233 4.73 30.99 -2.09
N PRO A 234 3.60 30.27 -2.11
CA PRO A 234 3.61 28.80 -2.10
C PRO A 234 4.50 28.24 -3.21
N ILE A 235 5.32 27.24 -2.88
CA ILE A 235 6.15 26.57 -3.89
C ILE A 235 5.25 25.81 -4.88
N PRO A 236 5.67 25.66 -6.15
CA PRO A 236 5.03 24.74 -7.09
C PRO A 236 4.97 23.31 -6.52
N ALA A 237 4.02 22.51 -7.02
CA ALA A 237 3.96 21.10 -6.67
C ALA A 237 5.14 20.31 -7.26
N GLY A 238 5.38 19.11 -6.70
CA GLY A 238 6.38 18.18 -7.18
C GLY A 238 7.81 18.55 -6.78
N ALA A 239 8.77 17.71 -7.21
CA ALA A 239 10.19 17.92 -6.96
C ALA A 239 10.71 19.27 -7.50
N ARG A 240 10.06 19.82 -8.54
CA ARG A 240 10.38 21.13 -9.12
C ARG A 240 10.27 22.24 -8.09
N GLY A 241 9.23 22.24 -7.27
CA GLY A 241 9.01 23.30 -6.28
C GLY A 241 10.04 23.29 -5.15
N LEU A 242 10.61 22.13 -4.83
CA LEU A 242 11.63 22.02 -3.78
C LEU A 242 12.88 22.85 -4.09
N ALA A 243 13.14 23.14 -5.37
CA ALA A 243 14.26 23.97 -5.78
C ALA A 243 14.16 25.40 -5.23
N SER A 244 12.95 25.97 -5.15
CA SER A 244 12.70 27.34 -4.70
C SER A 244 12.31 27.46 -3.22
N LEU A 245 12.19 26.34 -2.50
CA LEU A 245 11.81 26.34 -1.09
C LEU A 245 12.81 27.15 -0.24
N SER A 246 12.27 28.07 0.55
CA SER A 246 13.03 28.91 1.47
C SER A 246 12.52 28.83 2.91
N ARG A 247 11.21 28.66 3.12
CA ARG A 247 10.59 28.60 4.45
C ARG A 247 9.56 27.49 4.53
N ALA A 248 9.49 26.85 5.70
CA ALA A 248 8.47 25.88 6.05
C ALA A 248 7.82 26.29 7.37
N ASP A 249 6.50 26.44 7.35
CA ASP A 249 5.68 26.62 8.55
C ASP A 249 4.78 25.38 8.71
N LEU A 250 4.99 24.67 9.81
CA LEU A 250 4.29 23.43 10.13
C LEU A 250 3.25 23.59 11.23
N SER A 251 3.05 24.82 11.74
CA SER A 251 2.13 25.08 12.85
C SER A 251 0.66 24.78 12.49
N GLY A 252 0.33 24.78 11.21
CA GLY A 252 -0.98 24.42 10.67
C GLY A 252 -1.19 22.92 10.42
N LEU A 253 -0.20 22.07 10.69
CA LEU A 253 -0.36 20.63 10.50
C LEU A 253 -1.50 20.10 11.37
N ARG A 254 -2.41 19.36 10.74
CA ARG A 254 -3.47 18.61 11.42
C ARG A 254 -2.84 17.66 12.44
N PRO A 255 -3.41 17.51 13.66
CA PRO A 255 -2.88 16.58 14.64
C PRO A 255 -3.07 15.13 14.19
N LEU A 256 -2.21 14.24 14.71
CA LEU A 256 -2.42 12.80 14.61
C LEU A 256 -3.68 12.40 15.40
N PRO A 257 -4.37 11.33 14.98
CA PRO A 257 -5.44 10.76 15.80
C PRO A 257 -4.84 10.14 17.08
N PRO A 258 -5.64 9.88 18.13
CA PRO A 258 -5.12 9.43 19.44
C PRO A 258 -4.27 8.15 19.38
N GLY A 259 -4.64 7.21 18.52
CA GLY A 259 -3.92 5.95 18.27
C GLY A 259 -2.76 6.07 17.27
N GLY A 260 -2.47 7.29 16.78
CA GLY A 260 -1.36 7.58 15.88
C GLY A 260 -1.58 7.15 14.43
N ALA A 261 -0.52 7.27 13.63
CA ALA A 261 -0.48 6.85 12.24
C ALA A 261 0.71 5.92 12.00
N VAL A 262 0.45 4.73 11.48
CA VAL A 262 1.47 3.75 11.10
C VAL A 262 1.60 3.70 9.59
N VAL A 263 2.85 3.71 9.10
CA VAL A 263 3.18 3.65 7.68
C VAL A 263 3.68 2.25 7.34
N LEU A 264 3.02 1.61 6.38
CA LEU A 264 3.42 0.32 5.82
C LEU A 264 4.37 0.54 4.65
N THR A 265 5.59 0.01 4.76
CA THR A 265 6.59 0.04 3.68
C THR A 265 7.51 -1.18 3.74
N ASP A 266 7.84 -1.73 2.58
CA ASP A 266 8.81 -2.81 2.39
C ASP A 266 10.24 -2.30 2.10
N VAL A 267 10.42 -0.98 2.02
CA VAL A 267 11.69 -0.36 1.64
C VAL A 267 12.38 0.25 2.85
N THR A 268 13.68 -0.02 3.01
CA THR A 268 14.52 0.55 4.06
C THR A 268 15.39 1.73 3.59
N SER A 269 15.30 2.11 2.31
CA SER A 269 16.01 3.24 1.72
C SER A 269 15.85 4.53 2.54
N PRO A 270 16.96 5.22 2.86
CA PRO A 270 16.91 6.56 3.44
C PRO A 270 16.44 7.58 2.40
N LEU A 271 16.24 8.83 2.80
CA LEU A 271 15.78 9.89 1.90
C LEU A 271 16.84 10.23 0.83
N LEU A 272 18.10 10.31 1.26
CA LEU A 272 19.22 10.84 0.48
C LEU A 272 20.31 9.79 0.27
N GLY A 273 21.23 10.08 -0.64
CA GLY A 273 22.42 9.29 -0.90
C GLY A 273 22.21 8.17 -1.94
N PRO A 274 23.23 7.30 -2.12
CA PRO A 274 23.25 6.29 -3.17
C PRO A 274 22.20 5.19 -3.01
N ALA A 275 21.73 4.95 -1.78
CA ALA A 275 20.60 4.07 -1.49
C ALA A 275 19.27 4.84 -1.32
N GLY A 276 19.29 6.14 -1.60
CA GLY A 276 18.20 7.07 -1.31
C GLY A 276 17.11 7.14 -2.37
N ALA A 277 16.09 7.96 -2.11
CA ALA A 277 14.88 8.07 -2.92
C ALA A 277 15.17 8.36 -4.40
N VAL A 278 16.05 9.32 -4.67
CA VAL A 278 16.41 9.76 -6.03
C VAL A 278 17.19 8.69 -6.77
N ALA A 279 18.21 8.12 -6.13
CA ALA A 279 19.12 7.16 -6.76
C ALA A 279 18.41 5.83 -7.09
N VAL A 280 17.60 5.31 -6.14
CA VAL A 280 16.98 4.00 -6.27
C VAL A 280 15.67 4.06 -7.05
N PHE A 281 14.80 5.04 -6.77
CA PHE A 281 13.44 5.09 -7.31
C PHE A 281 13.18 6.22 -8.31
N GLY A 282 14.10 7.18 -8.45
CA GLY A 282 14.00 8.24 -9.46
C GLY A 282 13.90 7.71 -10.89
N PRO A 283 14.76 6.76 -11.33
CA PRO A 283 14.77 6.29 -12.71
C PRO A 283 13.43 5.71 -13.20
N GLN A 284 12.77 4.86 -12.38
CA GLN A 284 11.46 4.28 -12.73
C GLN A 284 10.34 5.34 -12.81
N LYS A 285 10.53 6.50 -12.19
CA LYS A 285 9.61 7.66 -12.26
C LYS A 285 9.95 8.62 -13.40
N GLY A 286 10.94 8.28 -14.23
CA GLY A 286 11.38 9.05 -15.38
C GLY A 286 12.47 10.08 -15.07
N LEU A 287 13.05 10.09 -13.86
CA LEU A 287 14.09 11.05 -13.50
C LEU A 287 15.40 10.69 -14.23
N THR A 288 15.93 11.63 -14.99
CA THR A 288 17.14 11.40 -15.78
C THR A 288 18.40 11.56 -14.94
N PRO A 289 19.50 10.87 -15.26
CA PRO A 289 20.78 11.05 -14.57
C PRO A 289 21.27 12.50 -14.54
N ALA A 290 20.92 13.31 -15.54
CA ALA A 290 21.25 14.73 -15.60
C ALA A 290 20.44 15.58 -14.60
N ALA A 291 19.19 15.21 -14.32
CA ALA A 291 18.32 15.91 -13.37
C ALA A 291 18.51 15.46 -11.91
N SER A 292 18.92 14.20 -11.69
CA SER A 292 19.04 13.60 -10.36
C SER A 292 19.85 14.43 -9.36
N PRO A 293 21.04 14.97 -9.66
CA PRO A 293 21.81 15.75 -8.69
C PRO A 293 21.09 17.00 -8.18
N ALA A 294 20.31 17.66 -9.04
CA ALA A 294 19.57 18.87 -8.66
C ALA A 294 18.36 18.54 -7.77
N VAL A 295 17.67 17.44 -8.03
CA VAL A 295 16.56 16.95 -7.19
C VAL A 295 17.09 16.49 -5.83
N GLU A 296 18.18 15.71 -5.81
CA GLU A 296 18.85 15.27 -4.58
C GLU A 296 19.24 16.48 -3.70
N ALA A 297 19.88 17.48 -4.28
CA ALA A 297 20.26 18.70 -3.55
C ALA A 297 19.04 19.46 -3.01
N SER A 298 17.91 19.42 -3.72
CA SER A 298 16.67 20.08 -3.29
C SER A 298 15.98 19.32 -2.15
N LEU A 299 15.98 17.98 -2.19
CA LEU A 299 15.55 17.14 -1.07
C LEU A 299 16.44 17.31 0.17
N ALA A 300 17.76 17.45 -0.01
CA ALA A 300 18.67 17.71 1.09
C ALA A 300 18.38 19.04 1.80
N ARG A 301 18.15 20.12 1.03
CA ARG A 301 17.73 21.42 1.59
C ARG A 301 16.37 21.34 2.28
N TYR A 302 15.41 20.65 1.65
CA TYR A 302 14.08 20.41 2.22
C TYR A 302 14.17 19.68 3.57
N ALA A 303 14.94 18.60 3.64
CA ALA A 303 15.14 17.85 4.88
C ALA A 303 15.79 18.70 5.98
N ALA A 304 16.80 19.50 5.63
CA ALA A 304 17.46 20.40 6.57
C ALA A 304 16.51 21.47 7.14
N LEU A 305 15.59 22.00 6.31
CA LEU A 305 14.58 22.97 6.76
C LEU A 305 13.53 22.35 7.69
N LEU A 306 13.22 21.07 7.53
CA LEU A 306 12.23 20.37 8.34
C LEU A 306 12.81 19.65 9.58
N ALA A 307 14.14 19.51 9.66
CA ALA A 307 14.83 18.88 10.79
C ALA A 307 14.42 19.40 12.18
N PRO A 308 14.20 20.71 12.42
CA PRO A 308 13.78 21.20 13.74
C PRO A 308 12.45 20.62 14.23
N ALA A 309 11.52 20.34 13.31
CA ALA A 309 10.21 19.78 13.66
C ALA A 309 10.30 18.34 14.19
N LEU A 310 11.31 17.59 13.73
CA LEU A 310 11.56 16.21 14.13
C LEU A 310 12.19 16.09 15.53
N LEU A 311 12.84 17.15 16.01
CA LEU A 311 13.45 17.21 17.35
C LEU A 311 12.43 17.58 18.44
N ALA A 312 11.32 18.23 18.10
CA ALA A 312 10.34 18.71 19.08
C ALA A 312 9.59 17.57 19.84
N PRO A 313 9.15 16.47 19.19
CA PRO A 313 8.57 15.33 19.90
C PRO A 313 9.60 14.57 20.74
N ALA A 314 10.83 14.41 20.24
CA ALA A 314 11.90 13.71 20.94
C ALA A 314 12.31 14.41 22.25
N LEU A 315 12.40 15.75 22.22
CA LEU A 315 12.66 16.56 23.43
C LEU A 315 11.48 16.52 24.39
N THR A 316 10.23 16.52 23.91
CA THR A 316 9.05 16.45 24.78
C THR A 316 8.92 15.06 25.44
N ALA A 317 9.17 13.98 24.71
CA ALA A 317 9.18 12.61 25.24
C ALA A 317 10.36 12.34 26.19
N ALA A 318 11.50 13.00 25.99
CA ALA A 318 12.63 12.95 26.91
C ALA A 318 12.32 13.71 28.22
N HIS A 319 11.74 14.92 28.13
CA HIS A 319 11.34 15.69 29.31
C HIS A 319 10.24 14.97 30.11
N SER A 320 9.23 14.38 29.45
CA SER A 320 8.20 13.58 30.12
C SER A 320 8.78 12.38 30.87
N ARG A 321 9.72 11.66 30.26
CA ARG A 321 10.43 10.54 30.92
C ARG A 321 11.31 11.01 32.07
N GLN A 322 11.93 12.17 31.96
CA GLN A 322 12.77 12.75 33.01
C GLN A 322 11.95 13.30 34.18
N SER A 323 10.76 13.89 33.94
CA SER A 323 9.83 14.27 34.99
C SER A 323 9.18 13.07 35.70
N VAL A 324 8.94 11.97 34.99
CA VAL A 324 8.49 10.70 35.61
C VAL A 324 9.62 10.06 36.42
N ALA A 325 10.87 10.11 35.93
CA ALA A 325 12.05 9.62 36.67
C ALA A 325 12.34 10.45 37.93
N VAL A 326 12.26 11.78 37.86
CA VAL A 326 12.46 12.68 39.03
C VAL A 326 11.31 12.54 40.04
N ALA A 327 10.08 12.30 39.58
CA ALA A 327 8.95 11.99 40.47
C ALA A 327 9.07 10.59 41.12
N ALA A 328 9.73 9.63 40.46
CA ALA A 328 10.03 8.31 41.00
C ALA A 328 11.21 8.32 41.99
N GLU A 329 12.27 9.09 41.70
CA GLU A 329 13.44 9.26 42.59
C GLU A 329 13.10 10.04 43.88
N SER A 330 12.08 10.90 43.85
CA SER A 330 11.58 11.61 45.05
C SER A 330 10.83 10.69 46.05
N ARG A 331 10.62 9.40 45.71
CA ARG A 331 10.00 8.40 46.60
C ARG A 331 10.95 7.33 47.11
N GLN A 332 12.23 7.41 46.79
CA GLN A 332 13.20 6.44 47.25
C GLN A 332 14.54 7.13 47.53
N THR A 333 14.74 7.52 48.79
CA THR A 333 16.05 7.96 49.27
C THR A 333 16.29 7.43 50.67
N VAL A 334 16.94 6.25 50.75
CA VAL A 334 17.85 5.88 51.84
C VAL A 334 19.04 5.15 51.20
N ALA A 335 20.22 5.78 51.29
CA ALA A 335 21.61 5.25 51.29
C ALA A 335 21.99 4.19 50.21
N VAL A 336 23.15 4.23 49.54
CA VAL A 336 24.51 4.51 50.03
C VAL A 336 25.45 4.83 48.84
N ASP A 337 26.60 5.36 49.23
CA ASP A 337 27.69 5.99 48.49
C ASP A 337 28.47 5.20 47.42
N ALA A 338 29.11 6.04 46.59
CA ALA A 338 30.46 5.95 46.03
C ALA A 338 30.77 4.90 44.95
N GLU A 339 30.75 5.38 43.70
CA GLU A 339 31.85 5.23 42.71
C GLU A 339 31.44 5.87 41.39
N SER A 340 31.77 7.16 41.15
CA SER A 340 31.63 7.79 39.82
C SER A 340 32.34 9.16 39.78
N ARG A 341 33.67 9.14 39.78
CA ARG A 341 34.48 10.32 39.42
C ARG A 341 35.59 9.93 38.45
N GLN A 342 35.22 9.37 37.30
CA GLN A 342 36.13 9.24 36.16
C GLN A 342 35.34 9.06 34.83
N SER A 343 34.52 10.04 34.45
CA SER A 343 33.84 10.06 33.14
C SER A 343 33.49 11.49 32.65
N ALA A 344 33.94 12.53 33.38
CA ALA A 344 33.57 13.92 33.12
C ALA A 344 34.40 14.62 32.03
N THR A 345 35.37 13.94 31.40
CA THR A 345 36.27 14.55 30.41
C THR A 345 36.08 14.09 28.97
N ASP A 346 35.19 13.12 28.70
CA ASP A 346 34.92 12.64 27.33
C ASP A 346 33.66 13.25 26.69
N ARG A 347 32.97 14.17 27.39
CA ARG A 347 31.69 14.75 26.92
C ARG A 347 31.82 16.10 26.22
N ARG A 348 33.02 16.51 25.79
CA ARG A 348 33.23 17.85 25.18
C ARG A 348 33.59 17.86 23.69
N ASP A 349 33.76 16.71 23.05
CA ASP A 349 34.15 16.64 21.63
C ASP A 349 33.10 16.01 20.68
N SER A 350 31.84 15.83 21.09
CA SER A 350 30.77 15.32 20.19
C SER A 350 29.88 16.39 19.56
N ALA A 351 30.23 17.67 19.63
CA ALA A 351 29.41 18.79 19.16
C ALA A 351 29.54 19.10 17.63
N ALA A 352 29.91 18.11 16.81
CA ALA A 352 30.04 18.26 15.35
C ALA A 352 29.22 17.23 14.53
N GLY A 353 28.28 16.51 15.15
CA GLY A 353 27.58 15.36 14.53
C GLY A 353 26.05 15.46 14.40
N THR A 354 25.44 16.64 14.46
CA THR A 354 23.97 16.76 14.52
C THR A 354 23.33 17.21 13.21
N HIS A 355 23.31 16.33 12.20
CA HIS A 355 22.36 16.39 11.07
C HIS A 355 21.63 15.05 10.82
N ALA A 356 21.80 14.05 11.68
CA ALA A 356 21.30 12.67 11.53
C ALA A 356 19.80 12.45 11.92
N GLY A 357 18.90 13.40 11.63
CA GLY A 357 17.62 13.54 12.38
C GLY A 357 16.41 12.70 11.94
N ALA A 358 16.18 12.49 10.64
CA ALA A 358 15.08 11.64 10.12
C ALA A 358 15.25 11.28 8.64
N ALA A 359 16.04 12.06 7.90
CA ALA A 359 16.40 11.74 6.52
C ALA A 359 17.16 10.40 6.42
N ASP A 360 17.81 9.96 7.50
CA ASP A 360 18.55 8.70 7.56
C ASP A 360 17.71 7.55 8.16
N VAL A 361 16.48 7.80 8.61
CA VAL A 361 15.60 6.74 9.15
C VAL A 361 15.33 5.73 8.04
N PRO A 362 15.50 4.43 8.29
CA PRO A 362 15.17 3.40 7.31
C PRO A 362 13.73 3.55 6.81
N GLY A 363 13.58 3.68 5.49
CA GLY A 363 12.29 3.88 4.81
C GLY A 363 11.87 5.34 4.67
N SER A 364 12.65 6.32 5.16
CA SER A 364 12.33 7.75 4.94
C SER A 364 12.34 8.12 3.45
N GLY A 365 13.07 7.40 2.60
CA GLY A 365 13.07 7.57 1.15
C GLY A 365 11.94 6.86 0.41
N ALA A 366 11.14 6.04 1.11
CA ALA A 366 10.01 5.35 0.51
C ALA A 366 9.05 6.35 -0.14
N ALA A 367 8.46 5.93 -1.27
CA ALA A 367 7.59 6.75 -2.09
C ALA A 367 8.19 8.13 -2.51
N GLY A 368 9.48 8.17 -2.85
CA GLY A 368 10.10 9.43 -3.27
C GLY A 368 10.23 10.45 -2.14
N GLY A 369 10.36 9.96 -0.91
CA GLY A 369 10.44 10.76 0.31
C GLY A 369 9.10 11.07 0.98
N ALA A 370 7.98 10.49 0.52
CA ALA A 370 6.72 10.57 1.27
C ALA A 370 6.85 9.96 2.68
N GLY A 371 7.65 8.91 2.84
CA GLY A 371 8.00 8.36 4.16
C GLY A 371 8.61 9.41 5.09
N PHE A 372 9.54 10.22 4.59
CA PHE A 372 10.09 11.36 5.32
C PHE A 372 9.03 12.42 5.66
N GLY A 373 8.15 12.78 4.71
CA GLY A 373 7.05 13.69 4.96
C GLY A 373 6.13 13.19 6.09
N LEU A 374 5.81 11.90 6.11
CA LEU A 374 5.01 11.28 7.16
C LEU A 374 5.74 11.24 8.53
N LEU A 375 7.06 11.03 8.54
CA LEU A 375 7.88 11.19 9.75
C LEU A 375 7.82 12.62 10.31
N VAL A 376 7.91 13.62 9.43
CA VAL A 376 7.77 15.04 9.82
C VAL A 376 6.40 15.32 10.41
N TRP A 377 5.35 14.68 9.90
CA TRP A 377 4.00 14.77 10.46
C TRP A 377 3.87 14.05 11.82
N GLY A 378 4.77 13.12 12.13
CA GLY A 378 4.81 12.35 13.38
C GLY A 378 4.29 10.92 13.27
N ALA A 379 4.05 10.42 12.06
CA ALA A 379 3.74 9.01 11.83
C ALA A 379 4.96 8.13 12.11
N THR A 380 4.73 6.85 12.39
CA THR A 380 5.79 5.86 12.60
C THR A 380 5.88 4.90 11.43
N LEU A 381 7.08 4.67 10.91
CA LEU A 381 7.31 3.66 9.89
C LEU A 381 7.45 2.29 10.54
N GLU A 382 6.69 1.33 10.02
CA GLU A 382 6.85 -0.07 10.40
C GLU A 382 7.29 -0.87 9.17
N PRO A 383 8.52 -1.42 9.19
CA PRO A 383 9.05 -2.13 8.04
C PRO A 383 8.47 -3.54 7.91
N GLY A 384 8.24 -3.94 6.65
CA GLY A 384 8.24 -5.33 6.22
C GLY A 384 6.93 -6.11 6.40
N ALA A 385 7.02 -7.40 6.07
CA ALA A 385 5.87 -8.31 6.04
C ALA A 385 5.17 -8.47 7.39
N ALA A 386 5.86 -8.27 8.51
CA ALA A 386 5.29 -8.42 9.85
C ALA A 386 4.23 -7.37 10.17
N ALA A 387 4.45 -6.11 9.77
CA ALA A 387 3.48 -5.04 9.97
C ALA A 387 2.22 -5.30 9.13
N VAL A 388 2.41 -5.68 7.87
CA VAL A 388 1.32 -6.06 6.95
C VAL A 388 0.54 -7.27 7.49
N ALA A 389 1.24 -8.32 7.95
CA ALA A 389 0.61 -9.51 8.55
C ALA A 389 -0.25 -9.16 9.76
N ARG A 390 0.22 -8.24 10.61
CA ARG A 390 -0.50 -7.78 11.80
C ARG A 390 -1.77 -7.01 11.40
N GLU A 391 -1.68 -6.07 10.46
CA GLU A 391 -2.87 -5.35 9.97
C GLU A 391 -3.84 -6.28 9.21
N LEU A 392 -3.36 -7.35 8.59
CA LEU A 392 -4.20 -8.37 7.95
C LEU A 392 -4.78 -9.40 8.93
N GLY A 393 -4.44 -9.36 10.23
CA GLY A 393 -4.85 -10.40 11.19
C GLY A 393 -4.38 -11.80 10.78
N LEU A 394 -3.21 -11.90 10.15
CA LEU A 394 -2.74 -13.15 9.54
C LEU A 394 -2.50 -14.24 10.60
N ALA A 395 -1.94 -13.90 11.76
CA ALA A 395 -1.70 -14.86 12.83
C ALA A 395 -3.00 -15.53 13.30
N ASP A 396 -4.06 -14.75 13.49
CA ASP A 396 -5.38 -15.26 13.87
C ASP A 396 -6.02 -16.09 12.74
N ALA A 397 -5.79 -15.71 11.49
CA ALA A 397 -6.26 -16.49 10.34
C ALA A 397 -5.56 -17.86 10.24
N ILE A 398 -4.26 -17.89 10.53
CA ILE A 398 -3.43 -19.11 10.55
C ILE A 398 -3.73 -20.00 11.76
N ALA A 399 -4.25 -19.43 12.86
CA ALA A 399 -4.63 -20.21 14.02
C ALA A 399 -5.66 -21.29 13.66
N GLY A 400 -5.24 -22.56 13.73
CA GLY A 400 -6.04 -23.72 13.35
C GLY A 400 -6.12 -24.00 11.85
N ALA A 401 -5.20 -23.48 11.04
CA ALA A 401 -5.05 -23.86 9.63
C ALA A 401 -4.26 -25.17 9.50
N ASP A 402 -4.63 -26.00 8.52
CA ASP A 402 -3.89 -27.23 8.19
C ASP A 402 -2.77 -26.94 7.18
N VAL A 403 -3.00 -25.96 6.30
CA VAL A 403 -2.09 -25.56 5.22
C VAL A 403 -2.05 -24.04 5.14
N VAL A 404 -0.86 -23.49 4.92
CA VAL A 404 -0.68 -22.06 4.61
C VAL A 404 0.10 -21.93 3.31
N ILE A 405 -0.52 -21.35 2.28
CA ILE A 405 0.12 -21.09 1.00
C ILE A 405 0.60 -19.65 0.98
N THR A 406 1.87 -19.44 0.64
CA THR A 406 2.44 -18.12 0.36
C THR A 406 3.12 -18.13 -1.01
N GLY A 407 3.62 -16.98 -1.43
CA GLY A 407 4.28 -16.86 -2.73
C GLY A 407 4.82 -15.48 -3.02
N GLU A 408 5.72 -15.42 -4.00
CA GLU A 408 6.29 -14.18 -4.54
C GLU A 408 6.77 -14.39 -5.98
N GLY A 409 7.03 -13.33 -6.72
CA GLY A 409 7.48 -13.45 -8.13
C GLY A 409 8.77 -14.25 -8.31
N ARG A 410 9.71 -14.12 -7.36
CA ARG A 410 10.99 -14.84 -7.37
C ARG A 410 11.44 -15.14 -5.95
N PHE A 411 11.60 -16.41 -5.64
CA PHE A 411 12.17 -16.86 -4.37
C PHE A 411 13.68 -17.07 -4.53
N ASP A 412 14.47 -16.13 -4.03
CA ASP A 412 15.93 -16.21 -3.99
C ASP A 412 16.43 -16.53 -2.56
N GLY A 413 17.44 -17.38 -2.43
CA GLY A 413 17.98 -17.83 -1.13
C GLY A 413 18.81 -16.76 -0.41
N GLN A 414 18.59 -15.49 -0.72
CA GLN A 414 19.20 -14.38 -0.03
C GLN A 414 18.45 -14.17 1.30
N SER A 415 19.16 -14.49 2.38
CA SER A 415 18.75 -14.43 3.78
C SER A 415 17.96 -13.18 4.19
N GLU A 416 17.01 -13.20 5.12
CA GLU A 416 16.17 -14.27 5.73
C GLU A 416 15.28 -13.66 6.85
N ALA A 417 15.09 -12.33 6.90
CA ALA A 417 14.23 -11.68 7.89
C ALA A 417 13.45 -10.53 7.23
N GLY A 418 12.13 -10.61 7.24
CA GLY A 418 11.24 -9.51 6.86
C GLY A 418 10.56 -9.60 5.48
N LYS A 419 10.93 -10.55 4.62
CA LYS A 419 10.20 -10.86 3.37
C LYS A 419 8.93 -11.68 3.65
N VAL A 420 7.93 -11.54 2.78
CA VAL A 420 6.61 -12.17 2.94
C VAL A 420 6.69 -13.70 3.04
N PRO A 421 7.31 -14.45 2.10
CA PRO A 421 7.24 -15.91 2.17
C PRO A 421 7.89 -16.50 3.42
N THR A 422 9.04 -15.95 3.82
CA THR A 422 9.74 -16.35 5.05
C THR A 422 8.89 -16.06 6.29
N HIS A 423 8.33 -14.86 6.40
CA HIS A 423 7.50 -14.48 7.53
C HIS A 423 6.23 -15.34 7.64
N VAL A 424 5.55 -15.60 6.52
CA VAL A 424 4.35 -16.43 6.48
C VAL A 424 4.68 -17.89 6.81
N ARG A 425 5.80 -18.42 6.30
CA ARG A 425 6.30 -19.77 6.64
C ARG A 425 6.53 -19.91 8.14
N ASP A 426 7.19 -18.94 8.75
CA ASP A 426 7.53 -18.98 10.17
C ASP A 426 6.26 -18.91 11.06
N LEU A 427 5.29 -18.06 10.68
CA LEU A 427 3.98 -18.02 11.35
C LEU A 427 3.21 -19.34 11.21
N ALA A 428 3.20 -19.93 10.02
CA ALA A 428 2.55 -21.21 9.76
C ALA A 428 3.16 -22.35 10.58
N ALA A 429 4.50 -22.44 10.58
CA ALA A 429 5.22 -23.45 11.34
C ALA A 429 4.99 -23.29 12.85
N ALA A 430 5.00 -22.06 13.37
CA ALA A 430 4.71 -21.79 14.78
C ALA A 430 3.28 -22.20 15.18
N ALA A 431 2.33 -22.16 14.25
CA ALA A 431 0.95 -22.61 14.45
C ALA A 431 0.74 -24.11 14.20
N GLY A 432 1.77 -24.85 13.79
CA GLY A 432 1.68 -26.28 13.44
C GLY A 432 1.05 -26.57 12.07
N ALA A 433 0.84 -25.55 11.24
CA ALA A 433 0.32 -25.70 9.88
C ALA A 433 1.44 -26.11 8.91
N ARG A 434 1.07 -26.70 7.76
CA ARG A 434 2.01 -27.05 6.69
C ARG A 434 2.21 -25.86 5.73
N PRO A 435 3.35 -25.15 5.76
CA PRO A 435 3.60 -24.06 4.82
C PRO A 435 3.86 -24.58 3.40
N ALA A 436 3.37 -23.89 2.39
CA ALA A 436 3.60 -24.18 0.97
C ALA A 436 3.98 -22.91 0.20
N LEU A 437 4.85 -23.05 -0.79
CA LEU A 437 5.37 -21.93 -1.59
C LEU A 437 4.91 -22.02 -3.04
N VAL A 438 4.41 -20.92 -3.60
CA VAL A 438 4.33 -20.75 -5.06
C VAL A 438 5.17 -19.56 -5.47
N ALA A 439 6.10 -19.73 -6.40
CA ALA A 439 6.86 -18.61 -6.93
C ALA A 439 6.86 -18.59 -8.46
N GLY A 440 7.07 -17.43 -9.06
CA GLY A 440 7.31 -17.35 -10.50
C GLY A 440 8.56 -18.16 -10.85
N LEU A 441 9.64 -17.92 -10.11
CA LEU A 441 10.90 -18.65 -10.16
C LEU A 441 11.37 -19.01 -8.74
N ILE A 442 11.93 -20.20 -8.56
CA ILE A 442 12.59 -20.64 -7.33
C ILE A 442 14.07 -20.85 -7.65
N ASP A 443 14.93 -19.96 -7.15
CA ASP A 443 16.39 -20.00 -7.36
C ASP A 443 17.17 -20.54 -6.16
N ALA A 444 16.48 -20.90 -5.08
CA ALA A 444 17.08 -21.52 -3.91
C ALA A 444 16.18 -22.60 -3.32
N GLU A 445 16.78 -23.47 -2.50
CA GLU A 445 16.05 -24.53 -1.83
C GLU A 445 14.93 -23.94 -0.96
N PRO A 446 13.66 -24.33 -1.18
CA PRO A 446 12.52 -23.84 -0.41
C PRO A 446 12.46 -24.55 0.96
N ALA A 447 13.53 -24.41 1.75
CA ALA A 447 13.68 -25.06 3.04
C ALA A 447 12.58 -24.61 4.02
N GLY A 448 11.99 -25.60 4.70
CA GLY A 448 10.90 -25.39 5.65
C GLY A 448 9.52 -25.27 5.01
N PHE A 449 9.38 -25.43 3.69
CA PHE A 449 8.09 -25.59 3.02
C PHE A 449 7.76 -27.09 2.83
N ALA A 450 6.53 -27.48 3.14
CA ALA A 450 6.02 -28.85 2.96
C ALA A 450 5.78 -29.19 1.48
N ALA A 451 5.53 -28.19 0.64
CA ALA A 451 5.44 -28.31 -0.81
C ALA A 451 5.80 -26.98 -1.47
N SER A 452 6.27 -27.05 -2.72
CA SER A 452 6.56 -25.86 -3.52
C SER A 452 6.20 -26.07 -4.99
N ALA A 453 5.87 -24.99 -5.70
CA ALA A 453 5.70 -24.97 -7.15
C ALA A 453 6.33 -23.70 -7.75
N ALA A 454 7.16 -23.85 -8.78
CA ALA A 454 7.64 -22.71 -9.56
C ALA A 454 6.86 -22.63 -10.88
N LEU A 455 6.35 -21.45 -11.25
CA LEU A 455 5.55 -21.32 -12.48
C LEU A 455 6.36 -21.71 -13.73
N VAL A 456 7.67 -21.54 -13.69
CA VAL A 456 8.58 -21.93 -14.77
C VAL A 456 8.88 -23.43 -14.85
N ASP A 457 8.37 -24.25 -13.92
CA ASP A 457 8.55 -25.71 -13.95
C ASP A 457 8.03 -26.30 -15.28
N PRO A 458 8.64 -27.37 -15.82
CA PRO A 458 8.20 -28.02 -17.05
C PRO A 458 6.75 -28.52 -17.02
N GLU A 459 6.25 -28.93 -15.86
CA GLU A 459 4.85 -29.36 -15.67
C GLU A 459 3.86 -28.19 -15.58
N LEU A 460 4.36 -26.95 -15.53
CA LEU A 460 3.60 -25.71 -15.55
C LEU A 460 3.90 -24.93 -16.83
N ALA A 461 4.43 -23.71 -16.74
CA ALA A 461 4.68 -22.87 -17.92
C ALA A 461 5.93 -23.30 -18.71
N GLY A 462 6.86 -24.02 -18.07
CA GLY A 462 8.13 -24.48 -18.65
C GLY A 462 9.13 -23.37 -19.02
N SER A 463 8.77 -22.09 -18.88
CA SER A 463 9.67 -20.96 -19.17
C SER A 463 9.18 -19.65 -18.53
N PRO A 464 10.10 -18.70 -18.25
CA PRO A 464 9.75 -17.35 -17.80
C PRO A 464 8.79 -16.63 -18.75
N ALA A 465 9.04 -16.71 -20.06
CA ALA A 465 8.23 -16.05 -21.07
C ALA A 465 6.77 -16.54 -21.06
N ALA A 466 6.56 -17.86 -21.00
CA ALA A 466 5.22 -18.42 -20.92
C ALA A 466 4.52 -18.09 -19.59
N SER A 467 5.27 -18.06 -18.47
CA SER A 467 4.72 -17.69 -17.17
C SER A 467 4.25 -16.23 -17.11
N LEU A 468 5.00 -15.31 -17.73
CA LEU A 468 4.66 -13.88 -17.79
C LEU A 468 3.54 -13.58 -18.79
N ALA A 469 3.36 -14.42 -19.81
CA ALA A 469 2.31 -14.24 -20.82
C ALA A 469 0.91 -14.55 -20.26
N ASP A 470 0.78 -15.50 -19.33
CA ASP A 470 -0.49 -15.89 -18.72
C ASP A 470 -0.32 -16.28 -17.24
N PRO A 471 0.07 -15.33 -16.37
CA PRO A 471 0.46 -15.63 -14.99
C PRO A 471 -0.68 -16.20 -14.17
N LEU A 472 -1.91 -15.70 -14.34
CA LEU A 472 -3.07 -16.13 -13.56
C LEU A 472 -3.49 -17.57 -13.88
N ARG A 473 -3.38 -18.00 -15.14
CA ARG A 473 -3.58 -19.40 -15.51
C ARG A 473 -2.58 -20.31 -14.80
N TRP A 474 -1.29 -19.96 -14.83
CA TRP A 474 -0.26 -20.81 -14.24
C TRP A 474 -0.31 -20.81 -12.71
N LEU A 475 -0.70 -19.71 -12.09
CA LEU A 475 -1.02 -19.65 -10.67
C LEU A 475 -2.21 -20.56 -10.31
N THR A 476 -3.23 -20.61 -11.18
CA THR A 476 -4.36 -21.54 -11.02
C THR A 476 -3.89 -22.99 -11.08
N GLU A 477 -3.06 -23.37 -12.05
CA GLU A 477 -2.53 -24.74 -12.14
C GLU A 477 -1.60 -25.06 -10.95
N ALA A 478 -0.79 -24.10 -10.49
CA ALA A 478 0.04 -24.25 -9.30
C ALA A 478 -0.80 -24.51 -8.05
N GLY A 479 -1.91 -23.80 -7.87
CA GLY A 479 -2.87 -24.04 -6.79
C GLY A 479 -3.48 -25.44 -6.84
N ALA A 480 -3.85 -25.91 -8.03
CA ALA A 480 -4.35 -27.27 -8.24
C ALA A 480 -3.29 -28.34 -7.93
N ARG A 481 -2.03 -28.11 -8.34
CA ARG A 481 -0.89 -28.98 -8.02
C ARG A 481 -0.68 -29.09 -6.52
N LEU A 482 -0.63 -27.97 -5.79
CA LEU A 482 -0.46 -27.99 -4.34
C LEU A 482 -1.60 -28.74 -3.63
N ALA A 483 -2.85 -28.57 -4.09
CA ALA A 483 -3.99 -29.28 -3.52
C ALA A 483 -3.90 -30.80 -3.68
N ARG A 484 -3.34 -31.29 -4.80
CA ARG A 484 -3.06 -32.73 -5.01
C ARG A 484 -1.93 -33.22 -4.11
N THR A 485 -0.86 -32.44 -3.98
CA THR A 485 0.33 -32.81 -3.20
C THR A 485 0.08 -32.81 -1.69
N LEU A 486 -0.73 -31.87 -1.19
CA LEU A 486 -0.96 -31.67 0.24
C LEU A 486 -2.24 -32.33 0.75
N ALA A 487 -2.91 -33.14 -0.09
CA ALA A 487 -3.99 -34.00 0.36
C ALA A 487 -3.52 -34.90 1.54
N PRO A 488 -4.38 -35.14 2.53
CA PRO A 488 -4.03 -35.89 3.75
C PRO A 488 -3.68 -37.36 3.50
#